data_AF-A0A924TRV0-F1
#
_entry.id   AF-A0A924TRV0-F1
#
_cell.length_a   1.000
_cell.length_b   1.000
_cell.length_c   1.000
_cell.angle_alpha   90.00
_cell.angle_beta   90.00
_cell.angle_gamma   90.00
#
_symmetry.space_group_name_H-M   'P 1'
#
loop_
_entity.id
_entity.type
_entity.pdbx_description
1 polymer ?
#
loop_
_entity_poly.entity_id
_entity_poly.type
_entity_poly.pdbx_seq_one_letter_code
_entity_poly.pdbx_strand_id
1 'polypeptide(L)'
;ALAALAALAVTAAAKTGRAPQPPLEAAAPPAGATPAVLMDALDAALARVRAAKQRLQDTMARQDAQRARILGLLASTEKREAALSYERSLRTPDLQQQARHAGDMWASLARARALYFSCYALERTPYWTTQYLSLGVVLRGGGQLGSDAEAPGRDSAALWGSAEVQALHDAANGSPQARSWALGNLIELYLLAPAISGLAARKTPWGQLAAAPARVLVDNAAEGAFEVFSTRRQVQRYRGWYANLAANVLPEAVLAAADAVLAVLPAQAPTPWHYGTG
;
A
#
# COMPACT_ATOMS: atom_id res chain seq x y z
N ALA A 1 1.45 7.00 4.16
CA ALA A 1 2.45 6.39 5.09
C ALA A 1 3.85 6.12 4.51
N LEU A 2 4.06 5.91 3.19
CA LEU A 2 5.43 5.84 2.61
C LEU A 2 6.16 7.20 2.60
N ALA A 3 5.45 8.33 2.45
CA ALA A 3 6.00 9.67 2.73
C ALA A 3 6.00 10.04 4.22
N ALA A 4 5.08 9.56 5.05
CA ALA A 4 5.21 9.75 6.50
C ALA A 4 6.47 9.02 7.03
N LEU A 5 6.83 7.90 6.42
CA LEU A 5 8.11 7.21 6.60
C LEU A 5 9.31 8.00 6.06
N ALA A 6 9.20 8.60 4.86
CA ALA A 6 10.28 9.40 4.26
C ALA A 6 10.49 10.75 4.98
N ALA A 7 9.41 11.47 5.30
CA ALA A 7 9.43 12.75 6.01
C ALA A 7 9.87 12.61 7.48
N LEU A 8 9.63 11.46 8.12
CA LEU A 8 10.16 11.16 9.46
C LEU A 8 11.59 10.58 9.45
N ALA A 9 12.02 9.92 8.37
CA ALA A 9 13.43 9.65 8.15
C ALA A 9 14.22 10.95 7.99
N VAL A 10 13.65 11.99 7.37
CA VAL A 10 14.23 13.34 7.27
C VAL A 10 14.32 14.03 8.65
N THR A 11 13.30 13.92 9.51
CA THR A 11 13.35 14.53 10.86
C THR A 11 14.24 13.76 11.85
N ALA A 12 14.43 12.44 11.68
CA ALA A 12 15.40 11.65 12.46
C ALA A 12 16.85 11.77 11.93
N ALA A 13 17.03 11.92 10.61
CA ALA A 13 18.29 12.24 9.93
C ALA A 13 18.87 13.59 10.39
N ALA A 14 18.01 14.60 10.55
CA ALA A 14 18.41 15.93 11.02
C ALA A 14 19.03 15.91 12.43
N LYS A 15 18.67 14.94 13.28
CA LYS A 15 19.28 14.75 14.61
C LYS A 15 20.55 13.89 14.61
N THR A 16 20.85 13.19 13.52
CA THR A 16 21.96 12.23 13.43
C THR A 16 23.01 12.61 12.38
N GLY A 17 22.87 13.76 11.71
CA GLY A 17 23.80 14.25 10.68
C GLY A 17 23.88 13.35 9.43
N ARG A 18 22.96 12.40 9.29
CA ARG A 18 23.00 11.38 8.24
C ARG A 18 21.91 11.67 7.22
N ALA A 19 22.27 11.95 5.97
CA ALA A 19 21.32 12.25 4.91
C ALA A 19 20.22 11.15 4.83
N PRO A 20 18.94 11.53 4.69
CA PRO A 20 17.87 10.57 4.50
C PRO A 20 18.16 9.79 3.21
N GLN A 21 18.42 8.49 3.35
CA GLN A 21 18.54 7.63 2.18
C GLN A 21 17.20 7.63 1.45
N PRO A 22 17.19 7.76 0.11
CA PRO A 22 15.97 7.68 -0.66
C PRO A 22 15.25 6.37 -0.31
N PRO A 23 13.91 6.34 -0.31
CA PRO A 23 13.20 5.07 -0.23
C PRO A 23 13.82 4.15 -1.29
N LEU A 24 14.25 2.96 -0.86
CA LEU A 24 14.74 1.88 -1.73
C LEU A 24 13.61 1.52 -2.71
N GLU A 25 13.40 2.33 -3.74
CA GLU A 25 13.02 1.84 -5.05
C GLU A 25 14.01 0.71 -5.33
N ALA A 26 13.48 -0.44 -5.74
CA ALA A 26 14.35 -1.38 -6.40
C ALA A 26 14.83 -0.62 -7.63
N ALA A 27 16.04 -0.05 -7.57
CA ALA A 27 16.68 0.53 -8.72
C ALA A 27 16.51 -0.48 -9.85
N ALA A 28 16.08 -0.01 -11.02
CA ALA A 28 16.03 -0.87 -12.19
C ALA A 28 17.35 -1.63 -12.23
N PRO A 29 17.32 -2.98 -12.33
CA PRO A 29 18.54 -3.74 -12.30
C PRO A 29 19.51 -3.16 -13.34
N PRO A 30 20.80 -2.99 -13.00
CA PRO A 30 21.74 -2.41 -13.94
C PRO A 30 21.67 -3.20 -15.25
N ALA A 31 21.62 -2.49 -16.37
CA ALA A 31 21.52 -3.13 -17.68
C ALA A 31 22.64 -4.18 -17.82
N GLY A 32 22.28 -5.44 -18.05
CA GLY A 32 23.22 -6.56 -18.11
C GLY A 32 23.47 -7.31 -16.79
N ALA A 33 22.71 -7.05 -15.72
CA ALA A 33 22.80 -7.82 -14.48
C ALA A 33 22.50 -9.31 -14.72
N THR A 34 23.40 -10.19 -14.27
CA THR A 34 23.17 -11.64 -14.34
C THR A 34 22.09 -12.06 -13.34
N PRO A 35 21.38 -13.18 -13.58
CA PRO A 35 20.40 -13.71 -12.62
C PRO A 35 20.98 -13.87 -11.20
N ALA A 36 22.25 -14.27 -11.07
CA ALA A 36 22.93 -14.39 -9.78
C ALA A 36 23.03 -13.05 -9.03
N VAL A 37 23.47 -11.99 -9.72
CA VAL A 37 23.57 -10.63 -9.12
C VAL A 37 22.21 -10.11 -8.67
N LEU A 38 21.15 -10.43 -9.42
CA LEU A 38 19.78 -10.08 -9.04
C LEU A 38 19.31 -10.82 -7.80
N MET A 39 19.63 -12.11 -7.70
CA MET A 39 19.29 -12.93 -6.53
C MET A 39 20.04 -12.45 -5.28
N ASP A 40 21.33 -12.14 -5.39
CA ASP A 40 22.11 -11.58 -4.28
C ASP A 40 21.55 -10.22 -3.81
N ALA A 41 21.15 -9.36 -4.75
CA ALA A 41 20.52 -8.09 -4.45
C ALA A 41 19.17 -8.26 -3.74
N LEU A 42 18.36 -9.24 -4.16
CA LEU A 42 17.09 -9.59 -3.51
C LEU A 42 17.32 -10.13 -2.09
N ASP A 43 18.31 -11.00 -1.89
CA ASP A 43 18.65 -11.56 -0.59
C ASP A 43 19.14 -10.49 0.38
N ALA A 44 20.01 -9.59 -0.09
CA ALA A 44 20.43 -8.45 0.69
C ALA A 44 19.25 -7.52 1.04
N ALA A 45 18.30 -7.31 0.13
CA ALA A 45 17.11 -6.51 0.39
C ALA A 45 16.18 -7.17 1.43
N LEU A 46 15.95 -8.48 1.34
CA LEU A 46 15.18 -9.25 2.31
C LEU A 46 15.82 -9.20 3.70
N ALA A 47 17.14 -9.37 3.78
CA ALA A 47 17.87 -9.26 5.05
C ALA A 47 17.69 -7.87 5.69
N ARG A 48 17.79 -6.79 4.90
CA ARG A 48 17.55 -5.41 5.40
C ARG A 48 16.13 -5.20 5.91
N VAL A 49 15.13 -5.74 5.20
CA VAL A 49 13.71 -5.66 5.59
C VAL A 49 13.46 -6.41 6.89
N ARG A 50 13.98 -7.63 7.02
CA ARG A 50 13.87 -8.44 8.25
C ARG A 50 14.55 -7.77 9.44
N ALA A 51 15.74 -7.22 9.24
CA ALA A 51 16.43 -6.46 10.29
C ALA A 51 15.63 -5.20 10.71
N ALA A 52 14.99 -4.51 9.77
CA ALA A 52 14.11 -3.38 10.08
C ALA A 52 12.88 -3.81 10.89
N LYS A 53 12.28 -4.96 10.55
CA LYS A 53 11.17 -5.56 11.31
C LYS A 53 11.55 -5.84 12.75
N GLN A 54 12.70 -6.49 12.98
CA GLN A 54 13.19 -6.77 14.33
C GLN A 54 13.36 -5.48 15.14
N ARG A 55 14.02 -4.46 14.57
CA ARG A 55 14.19 -3.16 15.25
C ARG A 55 12.87 -2.50 15.62
N LEU A 56 11.86 -2.60 14.75
CA LEU A 56 10.52 -2.06 15.03
C LEU A 56 9.83 -2.84 16.16
N GLN A 57 9.95 -4.17 16.20
CA GLN A 57 9.43 -5.00 17.29
C GLN A 57 10.10 -4.65 18.63
N ASP A 58 11.43 -4.51 18.65
CA ASP A 58 12.19 -4.12 19.84
C ASP A 58 11.85 -2.69 20.32
N THR A 59 11.49 -1.81 19.38
CA THR A 59 11.05 -0.44 19.70
C THR A 59 9.63 -0.43 20.27
N MET A 60 8.74 -1.28 19.76
CA MET A 60 7.36 -1.38 20.23
C MET A 60 7.30 -1.73 21.73
N ALA A 61 8.20 -2.60 22.21
CA ALA A 61 8.28 -2.98 23.61
C ALA A 61 8.65 -1.81 24.56
N ARG A 62 9.16 -0.69 24.02
CA ARG A 62 9.67 0.45 24.80
C ARG A 62 8.85 1.74 24.62
N GLN A 63 7.91 1.77 23.68
CA GLN A 63 7.22 3.01 23.28
C GLN A 63 5.72 2.80 23.02
N ASP A 64 4.94 2.57 24.08
CA ASP A 64 3.50 2.35 23.96
C ASP A 64 2.75 3.54 23.33
N ALA A 65 3.17 4.78 23.62
CA ALA A 65 2.55 5.98 23.05
C ALA A 65 2.65 6.07 21.51
N GLN A 66 3.58 5.34 20.89
CA GLN A 66 3.77 5.31 19.43
C GLN A 66 3.31 3.97 18.81
N ARG A 67 2.56 3.15 19.56
CA ARG A 67 2.22 1.79 19.17
C ARG A 67 1.50 1.68 17.83
N ALA A 68 0.45 2.47 17.60
CA ALA A 68 -0.29 2.48 16.33
C ALA A 68 0.64 2.79 15.14
N ARG A 69 1.52 3.78 15.32
CA ARG A 69 2.50 4.16 14.32
C ARG A 69 3.50 3.03 14.05
N ILE A 70 4.10 2.44 15.09
CA ILE A 70 5.07 1.34 14.96
C ILE A 70 4.42 0.13 14.27
N LEU A 71 3.17 -0.21 14.62
CA LEU A 71 2.40 -1.25 13.94
C LEU A 71 2.19 -0.94 12.45
N GLY A 72 1.92 0.32 12.10
CA GLY A 72 1.78 0.75 10.71
C GLY A 72 3.10 0.60 9.92
N LEU A 73 4.24 0.87 10.57
CA LEU A 73 5.57 0.64 9.99
C LEU A 73 5.86 -0.85 9.81
N LEU A 74 5.51 -1.67 10.80
CA LEU A 74 5.62 -3.13 10.71
C LEU A 74 4.76 -3.68 9.56
N ALA A 75 3.51 -3.23 9.44
CA ALA A 75 2.60 -3.64 8.38
C ALA A 75 3.17 -3.30 6.99
N SER A 76 3.70 -2.08 6.83
CA SER A 76 4.37 -1.68 5.57
C SER A 76 5.63 -2.49 5.29
N THR A 77 6.37 -2.88 6.34
CA THR A 77 7.59 -3.71 6.22
C THR A 77 7.23 -5.14 5.79
N GLU A 78 6.17 -5.73 6.35
CA GLU A 78 5.63 -7.03 5.93
C GLU A 78 5.14 -7.00 4.47
N LYS A 79 4.49 -5.91 4.01
CA LYS A 79 4.16 -5.75 2.57
C LYS A 79 5.41 -5.73 1.68
N ARG A 80 6.50 -5.13 2.15
CA ARG A 80 7.76 -5.08 1.40
C ARG A 80 8.44 -6.44 1.37
N GLU A 81 8.44 -7.16 2.49
CA GLU A 81 8.93 -8.55 2.56
C GLU A 81 8.16 -9.44 1.58
N ALA A 82 6.82 -9.33 1.56
CA ALA A 82 5.98 -10.05 0.61
C ALA A 82 6.36 -9.78 -0.85
N ALA A 83 6.53 -8.50 -1.22
CA ALA A 83 6.90 -8.12 -2.58
C ALA A 83 8.26 -8.72 -2.98
N LEU A 84 9.25 -8.69 -2.08
CA LEU A 84 10.57 -9.27 -2.35
C LEU A 84 10.52 -10.79 -2.45
N SER A 85 9.74 -11.47 -1.59
CA SER A 85 9.53 -12.92 -1.65
C SER A 85 8.84 -13.34 -2.96
N TYR A 86 7.90 -12.54 -3.46
CA TYR A 86 7.28 -12.74 -4.77
C TYR A 86 8.32 -12.67 -5.89
N GLU A 87 9.08 -11.58 -5.96
CA GLU A 87 10.13 -11.40 -6.97
C GLU A 87 11.17 -12.52 -6.91
N ARG A 88 11.52 -12.98 -5.71
CA ARG A 88 12.39 -14.15 -5.50
C ARG A 88 11.76 -15.43 -6.05
N SER A 89 10.48 -15.68 -5.77
CA SER A 89 9.77 -16.86 -6.28
C SER A 89 9.73 -16.91 -7.82
N LEU A 90 9.61 -15.76 -8.49
CA LEU A 90 9.59 -15.69 -9.96
C LEU A 90 10.96 -16.04 -10.58
N ARG A 91 12.04 -15.87 -9.83
CA ARG A 91 13.42 -16.08 -10.29
C ARG A 91 14.05 -17.38 -9.80
N THR A 92 13.33 -18.14 -8.99
CA THR A 92 13.81 -19.40 -8.41
C THR A 92 13.44 -20.56 -9.34
N PRO A 93 14.43 -21.29 -9.93
CA PRO A 93 14.14 -22.38 -10.86
C PRO A 93 13.57 -23.62 -10.18
N ASP A 94 13.97 -23.87 -8.93
CA ASP A 94 13.51 -25.01 -8.15
C ASP A 94 12.06 -24.81 -7.67
N LEU A 95 11.15 -25.69 -8.10
CA LEU A 95 9.72 -25.58 -7.82
C LEU A 95 9.41 -25.65 -6.33
N GLN A 96 10.16 -26.45 -5.57
CA GLN A 96 9.94 -26.57 -4.13
C GLN A 96 10.30 -25.26 -3.41
N GLN A 97 11.46 -24.67 -3.73
CA GLN A 97 11.86 -23.36 -3.20
C GLN A 97 10.94 -22.24 -3.67
N GLN A 98 10.50 -22.26 -4.94
CA GLN A 98 9.51 -21.32 -5.45
C GLN A 98 8.22 -21.36 -4.63
N ALA A 99 7.68 -22.55 -4.36
CA ALA A 99 6.49 -22.73 -3.53
C ALA A 99 6.69 -22.23 -2.10
N ARG A 100 7.87 -22.46 -1.51
CA ARG A 100 8.22 -21.91 -0.18
C ARG A 100 8.23 -20.38 -0.18
N HIS A 101 8.86 -19.76 -1.17
CA HIS A 101 8.90 -18.29 -1.29
C HIS A 101 7.51 -17.68 -1.52
N ALA A 102 6.66 -18.36 -2.29
CA ALA A 102 5.25 -17.98 -2.44
C ALA A 102 4.50 -18.11 -1.09
N GLY A 103 4.74 -19.17 -0.32
CA GLY A 103 4.20 -19.33 1.04
C GLY A 103 4.64 -18.20 1.98
N ASP A 104 5.93 -17.84 1.96
CA ASP A 104 6.48 -16.72 2.76
C ASP A 104 5.83 -15.39 2.38
N MET A 105 5.60 -15.16 1.08
CA MET A 105 4.89 -13.99 0.58
C MET A 105 3.48 -13.92 1.15
N TRP A 106 2.69 -14.98 1.02
CA TRP A 106 1.31 -15.02 1.50
C TRP A 106 1.21 -14.82 3.01
N ALA A 107 2.10 -15.48 3.77
CA ALA A 107 2.17 -15.31 5.22
C ALA A 107 2.50 -13.85 5.60
N SER A 108 3.38 -13.19 4.86
CA SER A 108 3.72 -11.78 5.08
C SER A 108 2.56 -10.83 4.76
N LEU A 109 1.81 -11.06 3.69
CA LEU A 109 0.60 -10.28 3.38
C LEU A 109 -0.49 -10.46 4.45
N ALA A 110 -0.70 -11.68 4.95
CA ALA A 110 -1.65 -11.95 6.02
C ALA A 110 -1.28 -11.21 7.33
N ARG A 111 0.00 -11.25 7.72
CA ARG A 111 0.51 -10.47 8.86
C ARG A 111 0.33 -8.97 8.66
N ALA A 112 0.65 -8.46 7.47
CA ALA A 112 0.44 -7.05 7.16
C ALA A 112 -1.03 -6.63 7.33
N ARG A 113 -1.99 -7.44 6.84
CA ARG A 113 -3.43 -7.17 7.00
C ARG A 113 -3.82 -7.13 8.48
N ALA A 114 -3.38 -8.10 9.27
CA ALA A 114 -3.66 -8.13 10.70
C ALA A 114 -3.10 -6.90 11.42
N LEU A 115 -1.88 -6.49 11.10
CA LEU A 115 -1.24 -5.31 11.68
C LEU A 115 -1.97 -4.01 11.31
N TYR A 116 -2.44 -3.85 10.07
CA TYR A 116 -3.27 -2.69 9.70
C TYR A 116 -4.59 -2.66 10.45
N PHE A 117 -5.23 -3.82 10.66
CA PHE A 117 -6.42 -3.88 11.51
C PHE A 117 -6.12 -3.48 12.95
N SER A 118 -4.99 -3.91 13.52
CA SER A 118 -4.55 -3.46 14.84
C SER A 118 -4.29 -1.96 14.89
N CYS A 119 -3.74 -1.35 13.83
CA CYS A 119 -3.61 0.11 13.74
C CYS A 119 -4.98 0.77 13.78
N TYR A 120 -5.91 0.31 12.95
CA TYR A 120 -7.29 0.81 12.92
C TYR A 120 -7.99 0.66 14.28
N ALA A 121 -7.74 -0.43 15.01
CA ALA A 121 -8.32 -0.64 16.34
C ALA A 121 -7.83 0.37 17.38
N LEU A 122 -6.59 0.84 17.24
CA LEU A 122 -6.00 1.85 18.13
C LEU A 122 -6.34 3.28 17.68
N GLU A 123 -6.33 3.53 16.37
CA GLU A 123 -6.54 4.84 15.77
C GLU A 123 -7.43 4.68 14.53
N ARG A 124 -8.63 5.26 14.57
CA ARG A 124 -9.64 5.14 13.51
C ARG A 124 -9.30 6.06 12.33
N THR A 125 -8.18 5.80 11.66
CA THR A 125 -7.72 6.59 10.51
C THR A 125 -8.06 5.85 9.21
N PRO A 126 -8.67 6.51 8.21
CA PRO A 126 -9.14 5.83 6.99
C PRO A 126 -8.03 5.10 6.26
N TYR A 127 -6.81 5.63 6.27
CA TYR A 127 -5.66 5.01 5.63
C TYR A 127 -5.34 3.60 6.16
N TRP A 128 -5.53 3.33 7.45
CA TRP A 128 -5.32 1.98 7.99
C TRP A 128 -6.38 1.01 7.46
N THR A 129 -7.62 1.48 7.39
CA THR A 129 -8.76 0.72 6.86
C THR A 129 -8.60 0.43 5.37
N THR A 130 -8.17 1.41 4.54
CA THR A 130 -7.94 1.17 3.11
C THR A 130 -6.86 0.12 2.87
N GLN A 131 -5.76 0.15 3.62
CA GLN A 131 -4.72 -0.88 3.51
C GLN A 131 -5.21 -2.27 3.98
N TYR A 132 -6.01 -2.33 5.05
CA TYR A 132 -6.65 -3.58 5.50
C TYR A 132 -7.58 -4.17 4.43
N LEU A 133 -8.46 -3.34 3.84
CA LEU A 133 -9.41 -3.74 2.81
C LEU A 133 -8.68 -4.19 1.54
N SER A 134 -7.69 -3.43 1.09
CA SER A 134 -6.85 -3.75 -0.06
C SER A 134 -6.21 -5.15 0.06
N LEU A 135 -5.58 -5.42 1.21
CA LEU A 135 -5.00 -6.74 1.47
C LEU A 135 -6.06 -7.82 1.62
N GLY A 136 -7.25 -7.49 2.15
CA GLY A 136 -8.39 -8.41 2.21
C GLY A 136 -8.81 -8.90 0.83
N VAL A 137 -8.93 -7.99 -0.13
CA VAL A 137 -9.25 -8.33 -1.53
C VAL A 137 -8.17 -9.22 -2.14
N VAL A 138 -6.89 -8.85 -1.99
CA VAL A 138 -5.77 -9.64 -2.55
C VAL A 138 -5.67 -11.03 -1.94
N LEU A 139 -5.75 -11.14 -0.61
CA LEU A 139 -5.67 -12.43 0.08
C LEU A 139 -6.86 -13.33 -0.26
N ARG A 140 -8.07 -12.77 -0.36
CA ARG A 140 -9.25 -13.52 -0.83
C ARG A 140 -9.06 -14.01 -2.26
N GLY A 141 -8.56 -13.14 -3.14
CA GLY A 141 -8.27 -13.49 -4.52
C GLY A 141 -7.22 -14.60 -4.69
N GLY A 142 -6.25 -14.66 -3.79
CA GLY A 142 -5.26 -15.73 -3.72
C GLY A 142 -5.71 -16.99 -2.95
N GLY A 143 -6.97 -17.07 -2.53
CA GLY A 143 -7.49 -18.19 -1.73
C GLY A 143 -6.88 -18.31 -0.32
N GLN A 144 -6.24 -17.24 0.17
CA GLN A 144 -5.54 -17.19 1.46
C GLN A 144 -6.41 -16.67 2.61
N LEU A 145 -7.65 -16.28 2.33
CA LEU A 145 -8.55 -15.68 3.31
C LEU A 145 -9.85 -16.47 3.38
N GLY A 146 -10.09 -17.12 4.52
CA GLY A 146 -11.29 -17.91 4.79
C GLY A 146 -12.54 -17.06 5.07
N SER A 147 -13.68 -17.73 5.26
CA SER A 147 -14.99 -17.13 5.57
C SER A 147 -14.97 -16.27 6.85
N ASP A 148 -14.15 -16.63 7.83
CA ASP A 148 -14.09 -15.98 9.15
C ASP A 148 -13.46 -14.57 9.09
N ALA A 149 -12.98 -14.17 7.92
CA ALA A 149 -12.40 -12.85 7.71
C ALA A 149 -13.41 -11.69 7.83
N GLU A 150 -14.71 -11.99 7.78
CA GLU A 150 -15.83 -11.07 7.95
C GLU A 150 -16.48 -11.19 9.35
N ALA A 151 -15.71 -11.65 10.36
CA ALA A 151 -16.18 -11.69 11.75
C ALA A 151 -16.71 -10.31 12.24
N PRO A 152 -17.55 -10.26 13.28
CA PRO A 152 -18.06 -9.00 13.83
C PRO A 152 -16.95 -7.98 14.10
N GLY A 153 -17.14 -6.73 13.64
CA GLY A 153 -16.15 -5.66 13.71
C GLY A 153 -15.05 -5.72 12.64
N ARG A 154 -15.09 -6.72 11.75
CA ARG A 154 -14.19 -6.89 10.59
C ARG A 154 -14.91 -6.89 9.24
N ASP A 155 -16.23 -6.66 9.25
CA ASP A 155 -17.07 -6.57 8.07
C ASP A 155 -16.54 -5.52 7.09
N SER A 156 -16.14 -5.97 5.91
CA SER A 156 -15.46 -5.16 4.91
C SER A 156 -16.35 -4.03 4.40
N ALA A 157 -17.65 -4.24 4.25
CA ALA A 157 -18.58 -3.23 3.75
C ALA A 157 -18.82 -2.12 4.78
N ALA A 158 -18.99 -2.47 6.05
CA ALA A 158 -19.14 -1.53 7.15
C ALA A 158 -17.85 -0.73 7.38
N LEU A 159 -16.70 -1.39 7.36
CA LEU A 159 -15.39 -0.73 7.46
C LEU A 159 -15.15 0.24 6.29
N TRP A 160 -15.51 -0.19 5.07
CA TRP A 160 -15.46 0.66 3.89
C TRP A 160 -16.34 1.89 4.06
N GLY A 161 -17.61 1.73 4.47
CA GLY A 161 -18.54 2.85 4.64
C GLY A 161 -18.08 3.84 5.71
N SER A 162 -17.55 3.35 6.84
CA SER A 162 -16.97 4.22 7.88
C SER A 162 -15.75 4.99 7.37
N ALA A 163 -14.85 4.33 6.63
CA ALA A 163 -13.67 4.97 6.07
C ALA A 163 -14.03 5.99 4.98
N GLU A 164 -15.06 5.71 4.17
CA GLU A 164 -15.57 6.63 3.16
C GLU A 164 -16.11 7.92 3.81
N VAL A 165 -17.01 7.80 4.80
CA VAL A 165 -17.60 8.97 5.48
C VAL A 165 -16.51 9.86 6.08
N GLN A 166 -15.53 9.26 6.75
CA GLN A 166 -14.43 10.01 7.34
C GLN A 166 -13.53 10.65 6.29
N ALA A 167 -13.20 9.94 5.20
CA ALA A 167 -12.41 10.51 4.12
C ALA A 167 -13.15 11.64 3.38
N LEU A 168 -14.47 11.55 3.21
CA LEU A 168 -15.28 12.66 2.68
C LEU A 168 -15.25 13.87 3.60
N HIS A 169 -15.37 13.66 4.92
CA HIS A 169 -15.27 14.74 5.90
C HIS A 169 -13.89 15.42 5.88
N ASP A 170 -12.81 14.65 5.86
CA ASP A 170 -11.44 15.16 5.83
C ASP A 170 -11.12 15.86 4.50
N ALA A 171 -11.68 15.37 3.38
CA ALA A 171 -11.54 16.04 2.09
C ALA A 171 -12.20 17.43 2.08
N ALA A 172 -13.37 17.57 2.70
CA ALA A 172 -14.07 18.84 2.79
C ALA A 172 -13.41 19.80 3.79
N ASN A 173 -13.10 19.31 5.00
CA ASN A 173 -12.82 20.16 6.17
C ASN A 173 -11.37 20.08 6.67
N GLY A 174 -10.56 19.17 6.12
CA GLY A 174 -9.19 18.96 6.57
C GLY A 174 -8.22 20.06 6.13
N SER A 175 -7.04 20.06 6.77
CA SER A 175 -5.89 20.83 6.29
C SER A 175 -5.51 20.42 4.85
N PRO A 176 -4.76 21.22 4.08
CA PRO A 176 -4.35 20.86 2.72
C PRO A 176 -3.72 19.45 2.63
N GLN A 177 -2.85 19.12 3.58
CA GLN A 177 -2.25 17.79 3.66
C GLN A 177 -3.30 16.71 3.98
N ALA A 178 -4.17 16.93 4.96
CA ALA A 178 -5.22 15.98 5.31
C ALA A 178 -6.17 15.72 4.13
N ARG A 179 -6.54 16.78 3.39
CA ARG A 179 -7.35 16.70 2.17
C ARG A 179 -6.68 15.83 1.11
N SER A 180 -5.40 16.04 0.82
CA SER A 180 -4.68 15.22 -0.16
C SER A 180 -4.64 13.73 0.23
N TRP A 181 -4.44 13.43 1.52
CA TRP A 181 -4.53 12.05 2.02
C TRP A 181 -5.94 11.47 1.92
N ALA A 182 -6.95 12.27 2.24
CA ALA A 182 -8.35 11.87 2.16
C ALA A 182 -8.76 11.54 0.72
N LEU A 183 -8.35 12.35 -0.25
CA LEU A 183 -8.56 12.07 -1.68
C LEU A 183 -7.87 10.76 -2.09
N GLY A 184 -6.62 10.54 -1.67
CA GLY A 184 -5.93 9.26 -1.88
C GLY A 184 -6.69 8.06 -1.32
N ASN A 185 -7.27 8.19 -0.13
CA ASN A 185 -8.10 7.15 0.48
C ASN A 185 -9.40 6.92 -0.30
N LEU A 186 -10.10 7.97 -0.73
CA LEU A 186 -11.32 7.86 -1.53
C LEU A 186 -11.06 7.15 -2.87
N ILE A 187 -9.94 7.47 -3.53
CA ILE A 187 -9.51 6.79 -4.76
C ILE A 187 -9.37 5.27 -4.51
N GLU A 188 -8.62 4.87 -3.48
CA GLU A 188 -8.44 3.43 -3.17
C GLU A 188 -9.77 2.77 -2.73
N LEU A 189 -10.61 3.46 -1.94
CA LEU A 189 -11.91 2.94 -1.51
C LEU A 189 -12.83 2.67 -2.71
N TYR A 190 -13.00 3.63 -3.61
CA TYR A 190 -13.87 3.45 -4.78
C TYR A 190 -13.33 2.42 -5.76
N LEU A 191 -12.00 2.32 -5.89
CA LEU A 191 -11.36 1.27 -6.67
C LEU A 191 -11.65 -0.13 -6.10
N LEU A 192 -11.66 -0.28 -4.77
CA LEU A 192 -11.85 -1.56 -4.08
C LEU A 192 -13.32 -2.00 -3.97
N ALA A 193 -14.25 -1.05 -4.01
CA ALA A 193 -15.68 -1.31 -3.80
C ALA A 193 -16.27 -2.45 -4.66
N PRO A 194 -15.91 -2.62 -5.95
CA PRO A 194 -16.39 -3.75 -6.76
C PRO A 194 -15.97 -5.13 -6.27
N ALA A 195 -14.96 -5.24 -5.40
CA ALA A 195 -14.47 -6.50 -4.83
C ALA A 195 -14.96 -6.78 -3.40
N ILE A 196 -15.80 -5.89 -2.86
CA ILE A 196 -16.36 -6.04 -1.51
C ILE A 196 -17.82 -6.46 -1.63
N SER A 197 -18.17 -7.60 -1.02
CA SER A 197 -19.54 -8.12 -0.96
C SER A 197 -20.51 -7.06 -0.43
N GLY A 198 -21.71 -6.96 -1.03
CA GLY A 198 -22.70 -5.92 -0.71
C GLY A 198 -22.46 -4.58 -1.41
N LEU A 199 -21.19 -4.17 -1.63
CA LEU A 199 -20.87 -3.01 -2.47
C LEU A 199 -20.86 -3.38 -3.96
N ALA A 200 -20.32 -4.55 -4.30
CA ALA A 200 -20.28 -5.07 -5.67
C ALA A 200 -21.68 -5.22 -6.31
N ALA A 201 -22.72 -5.45 -5.50
CA ALA A 201 -24.11 -5.56 -5.98
C ALA A 201 -24.71 -4.20 -6.39
N ARG A 202 -24.07 -3.09 -6.03
CA ARG A 202 -24.54 -1.76 -6.40
C ARG A 202 -24.20 -1.49 -7.86
N LYS A 203 -25.17 -1.03 -8.65
CA LYS A 203 -24.99 -0.59 -10.06
C LYS A 203 -24.31 0.79 -10.13
N THR A 204 -23.21 0.94 -9.42
CA THR A 204 -22.50 2.20 -9.25
C THR A 204 -21.35 2.28 -10.27
N PRO A 205 -21.14 3.43 -10.92
CA PRO A 205 -20.02 3.62 -11.84
C PRO A 205 -18.71 3.84 -11.07
N TRP A 206 -18.22 2.80 -10.40
CA TRP A 206 -17.07 2.86 -9.48
C TRP A 206 -15.81 3.48 -10.08
N GLY A 207 -15.53 3.24 -11.37
CA GLY A 207 -14.40 3.88 -12.05
C GLY A 207 -14.54 5.40 -12.16
N GLN A 208 -15.75 5.92 -12.42
CA GLN A 208 -15.99 7.37 -12.46
C GLN A 208 -15.91 7.98 -11.05
N LEU A 209 -16.44 7.27 -10.04
CA LEU A 209 -16.33 7.69 -8.64
C LEU A 209 -14.88 7.69 -8.16
N ALA A 210 -14.03 6.74 -8.57
CA ALA A 210 -12.62 6.72 -8.22
C ALA A 210 -11.82 7.81 -8.96
N ALA A 211 -12.15 8.08 -10.22
CA ALA A 211 -11.48 9.10 -11.03
C ALA A 211 -11.82 10.55 -10.61
N ALA A 212 -12.98 10.79 -10.01
CA ALA A 212 -13.37 12.11 -9.51
C ALA A 212 -12.40 12.68 -8.44
N PRO A 213 -12.12 12.01 -7.30
CA PRO A 213 -11.14 12.48 -6.32
C PRO A 213 -9.70 12.49 -6.88
N ALA A 214 -9.38 11.65 -7.88
CA ALA A 214 -8.10 11.71 -8.56
C ALA A 214 -7.91 13.03 -9.33
N ARG A 215 -8.96 13.54 -10.00
CA ARG A 215 -8.92 14.84 -10.69
C ARG A 215 -8.71 15.96 -9.68
N VAL A 216 -9.51 15.97 -8.62
CA VAL A 216 -9.39 16.95 -7.53
C VAL A 216 -8.01 16.91 -6.88
N LEU A 217 -7.41 15.73 -6.72
CA LEU A 217 -6.05 15.59 -6.17
C LEU A 217 -5.01 16.22 -7.10
N VAL A 218 -5.11 16.01 -8.41
CA VAL A 218 -4.17 16.58 -9.40
C VAL A 218 -4.36 18.09 -9.50
N ASP A 219 -5.59 18.56 -9.60
CA ASP A 219 -5.92 19.98 -9.79
C ASP A 219 -5.45 20.87 -8.62
N ASN A 220 -5.40 20.30 -7.41
CA ASN A 220 -4.98 21.02 -6.20
C ASN A 220 -3.51 20.76 -5.82
N ALA A 221 -2.82 19.87 -6.51
CA ALA A 221 -1.44 19.51 -6.18
C ALA A 221 -0.45 20.43 -6.90
N ALA A 222 0.63 20.77 -6.22
CA ALA A 222 1.79 21.35 -6.89
C ALA A 222 2.35 20.38 -7.95
N GLU A 223 2.96 20.93 -8.98
CA GLU A 223 3.67 20.13 -9.97
C GLU A 223 4.72 19.24 -9.28
N GLY A 224 4.74 17.94 -9.61
CA GLY A 224 5.67 17.01 -8.96
C GLY A 224 5.25 16.52 -7.56
N ALA A 225 4.08 16.90 -7.05
CA ALA A 225 3.67 16.56 -5.68
C ALA A 225 3.72 15.06 -5.38
N PHE A 226 4.33 14.71 -4.25
CA PHE A 226 4.53 13.33 -3.84
C PHE A 226 3.21 12.55 -3.74
N GLU A 227 2.14 13.17 -3.23
CA GLU A 227 0.84 12.55 -2.99
C GLU A 227 0.26 11.98 -4.29
N VAL A 228 0.37 12.73 -5.39
CA VAL A 228 -0.07 12.31 -6.73
C VAL A 228 0.68 11.06 -7.19
N PHE A 229 2.01 11.09 -7.18
CA PHE A 229 2.83 9.97 -7.66
C PHE A 229 2.80 8.75 -6.72
N SER A 230 2.66 8.99 -5.41
CA SER A 230 2.49 7.90 -4.46
C SER A 230 1.15 7.20 -4.63
N THR A 231 0.08 7.95 -4.91
CA THR A 231 -1.24 7.42 -5.23
C THR A 231 -1.21 6.65 -6.54
N ARG A 232 -0.56 7.20 -7.58
CA ARG A 232 -0.35 6.49 -8.85
C ARG A 232 0.34 5.15 -8.65
N ARG A 233 1.47 5.12 -7.92
CA ARG A 233 2.19 3.87 -7.63
C ARG A 233 1.32 2.87 -6.86
N GLN A 234 0.47 3.33 -5.96
CA GLN A 234 -0.47 2.47 -5.25
C GLN A 234 -1.53 1.88 -6.20
N VAL A 235 -2.12 2.70 -7.06
CA VAL A 235 -3.11 2.26 -8.07
C VAL A 235 -2.49 1.29 -9.07
N GLN A 236 -1.25 1.54 -9.51
CA GLN A 236 -0.51 0.63 -10.42
C GLN A 236 -0.34 -0.78 -9.85
N ARG A 237 -0.29 -0.95 -8.52
CA ARG A 237 -0.18 -2.29 -7.92
C ARG A 237 -1.39 -3.17 -8.25
N TYR A 238 -2.58 -2.59 -8.41
CA TYR A 238 -3.78 -3.33 -8.78
C TYR A 238 -3.69 -3.91 -10.20
N ARG A 239 -3.00 -3.22 -11.12
CA ARG A 239 -2.76 -3.71 -12.49
C ARG A 239 -1.56 -4.63 -12.64
N GLY A 240 -0.53 -4.44 -11.82
CA GLY A 240 0.67 -5.27 -11.85
C GLY A 240 0.62 -6.39 -10.82
N TRP A 241 1.24 -6.14 -9.66
CA TRP A 241 1.47 -7.17 -8.65
C TRP A 241 0.19 -7.87 -8.20
N TYR A 242 -0.87 -7.14 -7.85
CA TYR A 242 -2.09 -7.74 -7.32
C TYR A 242 -2.90 -8.50 -8.37
N ALA A 243 -2.92 -8.04 -9.63
CA ALA A 243 -3.51 -8.80 -10.73
C ALA A 243 -2.81 -10.16 -10.91
N ASN A 244 -1.49 -10.20 -10.78
CA ASN A 244 -0.73 -11.46 -10.88
C ASN A 244 -0.93 -12.37 -9.67
N LEU A 245 -1.06 -11.81 -8.46
CA LEU A 245 -1.28 -12.59 -7.24
C LEU A 245 -2.67 -13.20 -7.14
N ALA A 246 -3.67 -12.45 -7.59
CA ALA A 246 -5.06 -12.86 -7.62
C ALA A 246 -5.49 -13.22 -9.05
N ALA A 247 -4.57 -13.78 -9.84
CA ALA A 247 -4.79 -14.11 -11.25
C ALA A 247 -6.11 -14.91 -11.38
N ASN A 248 -7.12 -14.27 -11.98
CA ASN A 248 -8.51 -14.72 -12.17
C ASN A 248 -9.55 -14.35 -11.10
N VAL A 249 -9.23 -13.54 -10.09
CA VAL A 249 -10.17 -13.24 -8.98
C VAL A 249 -10.32 -11.75 -8.67
N LEU A 250 -9.42 -10.86 -9.11
CA LEU A 250 -9.76 -9.44 -9.10
C LEU A 250 -10.91 -9.19 -10.08
N PRO A 251 -12.05 -8.62 -9.64
CA PRO A 251 -13.13 -8.31 -10.57
C PRO A 251 -12.66 -7.35 -11.65
N GLU A 252 -13.08 -7.56 -12.89
CA GLU A 252 -12.76 -6.67 -14.03
C GLU A 252 -13.11 -5.21 -13.73
N ALA A 253 -14.18 -4.98 -12.96
CA ALA A 253 -14.58 -3.65 -12.50
C ALA A 253 -13.52 -2.95 -11.63
N VAL A 254 -12.69 -3.69 -10.87
CA VAL A 254 -11.55 -3.12 -10.13
C VAL A 254 -10.45 -2.68 -11.09
N LEU A 255 -10.16 -3.49 -12.12
CA LEU A 255 -9.15 -3.17 -13.12
C LEU A 255 -9.58 -1.96 -13.96
N ALA A 256 -10.83 -1.91 -14.40
CA ALA A 256 -11.41 -0.78 -15.09
C ALA A 256 -11.41 0.50 -14.22
N ALA A 257 -11.68 0.38 -12.92
CA ALA A 257 -11.58 1.52 -12.00
C ALA A 257 -10.14 2.00 -11.84
N ALA A 258 -9.17 1.08 -11.77
CA ALA A 258 -7.75 1.41 -11.73
C ALA A 258 -7.32 2.16 -13.01
N ASP A 259 -7.79 1.75 -14.20
CA ASP A 259 -7.49 2.46 -15.44
C ASP A 259 -8.05 3.87 -15.48
N ALA A 260 -9.31 4.03 -15.07
CA ALA A 260 -9.96 5.33 -15.04
C ALA A 260 -9.17 6.32 -14.16
N VAL A 261 -8.63 5.85 -13.03
CA VAL A 261 -7.76 6.63 -12.15
C VAL A 261 -6.39 6.89 -12.80
N LEU A 262 -5.75 5.87 -13.39
CA LEU A 262 -4.43 6.00 -14.00
C LEU A 262 -4.42 6.90 -15.25
N ALA A 263 -5.56 7.03 -15.94
CA ALA A 263 -5.77 7.96 -17.04
C ALA A 263 -5.80 9.43 -16.57
N VAL A 264 -6.15 9.68 -15.30
CA VAL A 264 -6.15 11.00 -14.68
C VAL A 264 -4.79 11.36 -14.08
N LEU A 265 -4.14 10.41 -13.40
CA LEU A 265 -2.88 10.66 -12.70
C LEU A 265 -1.69 10.79 -13.67
N PRO A 266 -0.83 11.82 -13.57
CA PRO A 266 0.35 12.01 -14.42
C PRO A 266 1.26 10.78 -14.49
N ALA A 267 1.68 10.40 -15.70
CA ALA A 267 2.46 9.18 -15.94
C ALA A 267 3.88 9.24 -15.37
N GLN A 268 4.52 10.39 -15.48
CA GLN A 268 5.88 10.65 -15.05
C GLN A 268 5.91 11.93 -14.21
N ALA A 269 6.82 11.95 -13.25
CA ALA A 269 7.09 13.18 -12.53
C ALA A 269 7.94 14.12 -13.42
N PRO A 270 7.74 15.43 -13.32
CA PRO A 270 8.61 16.41 -13.95
C PRO A 270 10.03 16.29 -13.38
N THR A 271 11.02 16.71 -14.19
CA THR A 271 12.44 16.44 -13.96
C THR A 271 13.00 17.02 -12.64
N PRO A 272 12.51 18.14 -12.08
CA PRO A 272 12.76 18.45 -10.68
C PRO A 272 11.69 17.80 -9.77
N TRP A 273 12.11 16.78 -9.01
CA TRP A 273 11.31 16.19 -7.93
C TRP A 273 11.35 17.09 -6.70
N HIS A 274 10.25 17.78 -6.39
CA HIS A 274 10.13 18.59 -5.17
C HIS A 274 9.54 17.75 -4.03
N TYR A 275 10.37 17.39 -3.06
CA TYR A 275 9.88 16.93 -1.76
C TYR A 275 9.34 18.13 -0.98
N GLY A 276 8.02 18.31 -1.00
CA GLY A 276 7.22 19.07 -0.04
C GLY A 276 7.76 20.44 0.39
N THR A 277 7.30 21.50 -0.27
CA THR A 277 7.10 22.84 0.34
C THR A 277 5.86 23.50 -0.28
N GLY A 278 4.74 22.78 -0.30
CA GLY A 278 3.42 23.35 -0.55
C GLY A 278 2.67 23.48 0.77
#